data_AF-A0A2D3RGY6-F1
#
_entry.id   AF-A0A2D3RGY6-F1
#
_cell.length_a   1.000
_cell.length_b   1.000
_cell.length_c   1.000
_cell.angle_alpha   90.00
_cell.angle_beta   90.00
_cell.angle_gamma   90.00
#
_symmetry.space_group_name_H-M   'P 1'
#
loop_
_entity.id
_entity.type
_entity.pdbx_description
1 polymer ?
#
loop_
_entity_poly.entity_id
_entity_poly.type
_entity_poly.pdbx_seq_one_letter_code
_entity_poly.pdbx_strand_id
1 'polypeptide(L)'
;MFLVRRMNGLRVGTLVLLLILTTCALVPVASSGATTPLHVIKILSPDEAKERDLKLRREWAPRCRRAWSRRKNLDRIFNDLGISDNKLSDLSRYLSEGRHGCRKTPELALRIMGRIVGENPLATENVYFLKQLVQIHKAARRPDSDRRILELERILWIRTGHVGGLQIFQTEQERRDFIARNDIWAYLLSQDNRQYLNNHHHILDALFDPLSPRFDPGGAIQRAVKRGHLSYKVKAAKLLIDGQLVARDMDRAEALLWGAARLPEAVSMLLPIVASRLQSSDATIRDDTASALFEISKQPFASNVRDLIIPYYRKNLRDESHMISIDAARKLEMLTRMHMDTAADPLLDWVDQKLESRNREEKEAAQLILAKLVLAHKAGARAVLEKDIRRTGGVVQTNKAEGLQILQKALEYSHRYPVPALRERREGVVSVDLLVSPSRRALEAFVMKTSGFEDIDSAAIKSAIRFSRLKFPELPDRYVRMTLPDIQFRLPRCSEQGEITPLLEGAIVIEAQCLRW
;
A
#
# COMPACT_ATOMS: atom_id res chain seq x y z
N MET A 1 10.96 -44.32 -48.65
CA MET A 1 9.69 -43.98 -49.34
C MET A 1 9.74 -42.50 -49.70
N PHE A 2 9.88 -42.24 -51.00
CA PHE A 2 9.76 -41.00 -51.80
C PHE A 2 9.19 -39.72 -51.12
N LEU A 3 9.55 -38.48 -51.44
CA LEU A 3 10.35 -37.91 -52.55
C LEU A 3 10.82 -36.49 -52.22
N VAL A 4 11.97 -36.15 -52.79
CA VAL A 4 12.64 -34.84 -52.98
C VAL A 4 11.86 -33.92 -53.94
N ARG A 5 11.96 -32.58 -53.77
CA ARG A 5 12.15 -31.50 -54.80
C ARG A 5 11.73 -30.15 -54.19
N ARG A 6 12.52 -29.07 -54.08
CA ARG A 6 13.45 -28.33 -54.98
C ARG A 6 12.79 -27.87 -56.29
N MET A 7 12.48 -26.56 -56.40
CA MET A 7 13.18 -25.58 -57.27
C MET A 7 12.35 -24.32 -57.61
N ASN A 8 12.99 -23.17 -57.40
CA ASN A 8 13.16 -22.00 -58.29
C ASN A 8 12.02 -21.52 -59.22
N GLY A 9 11.72 -20.21 -59.11
CA GLY A 9 12.24 -19.26 -60.10
C GLY A 9 11.23 -18.44 -60.91
N LEU A 10 11.57 -17.14 -61.04
CA LEU A 10 11.20 -16.17 -62.10
C LEU A 10 9.71 -15.73 -62.20
N ARG A 11 9.32 -14.54 -62.66
CA ARG A 11 9.91 -13.22 -62.98
C ARG A 11 8.70 -12.31 -63.29
N VAL A 12 8.84 -11.01 -63.01
CA VAL A 12 8.42 -9.84 -63.82
C VAL A 12 7.07 -9.90 -64.56
N GLY A 13 6.18 -8.97 -64.20
CA GLY A 13 5.00 -8.62 -64.99
C GLY A 13 4.50 -7.22 -64.66
N THR A 14 5.11 -6.23 -65.29
CA THR A 14 4.64 -4.84 -65.36
C THR A 14 3.25 -4.80 -66.00
N LEU A 15 2.27 -4.16 -65.35
CA LEU A 15 1.06 -3.73 -66.05
C LEU A 15 0.60 -2.38 -65.51
N VAL A 16 0.85 -1.37 -66.34
CA VAL A 16 0.24 -0.04 -66.30
C VAL A 16 -1.16 -0.20 -66.87
N LEU A 17 -2.21 0.24 -66.17
CA LEU A 17 -3.38 0.83 -66.81
C LEU A 17 -4.11 1.81 -65.89
N LEU A 18 -4.49 2.92 -66.52
CA LEU A 18 -5.10 4.14 -66.02
C LEU A 18 -6.53 3.97 -65.44
N LEU A 19 -6.83 4.87 -64.49
CA LEU A 19 -8.08 5.60 -64.21
C LEU A 19 -9.45 4.95 -64.48
N ILE A 20 -10.32 4.98 -63.47
CA ILE A 20 -11.59 5.73 -63.50
C ILE A 20 -12.02 6.09 -62.06
N LEU A 21 -12.49 7.33 -61.92
CA LEU A 21 -13.04 7.99 -60.75
C LEU A 21 -14.19 7.22 -60.09
N THR A 22 -14.22 7.18 -58.75
CA THR A 22 -15.46 7.19 -57.99
C THR A 22 -15.24 7.86 -56.63
N THR A 23 -15.90 8.99 -56.48
CA THR A 23 -16.07 9.75 -55.24
C THR A 23 -16.82 8.92 -54.20
N CYS A 24 -16.20 8.66 -53.05
CA CYS A 24 -16.93 8.29 -51.84
C CYS A 24 -16.49 9.21 -50.71
N ALA A 25 -17.44 10.05 -50.28
CA ALA A 25 -17.33 10.92 -49.12
C ALA A 25 -17.07 10.08 -47.87
N LEU A 26 -15.89 10.24 -47.27
CA LEU A 26 -15.59 9.74 -45.94
C LEU A 26 -16.14 10.73 -44.92
N VAL A 27 -17.30 10.38 -44.37
CA VAL A 27 -17.86 10.98 -43.16
C VAL A 27 -16.90 10.67 -41.99
N PRO A 28 -16.42 11.67 -41.23
CA PRO A 28 -15.67 11.38 -40.01
C PRO A 28 -16.63 10.79 -38.97
N VAL A 29 -16.37 9.54 -38.59
CA VAL A 29 -16.98 8.86 -37.45
C VAL A 29 -16.55 9.62 -36.20
N ALA A 30 -17.46 10.43 -35.66
CA ALA A 30 -17.30 11.03 -34.34
C ALA A 30 -17.32 9.92 -33.28
N SER A 31 -16.14 9.49 -32.83
CA SER A 31 -16.03 8.65 -31.64
C SER A 31 -16.30 9.50 -30.40
N SER A 32 -17.56 9.57 -30.00
CA SER A 32 -18.00 10.14 -28.73
C SER A 32 -17.58 9.23 -27.57
N GLY A 33 -16.29 9.30 -27.21
CA GLY A 33 -15.76 8.69 -25.99
C GLY A 33 -16.15 9.49 -24.76
N ALA A 34 -17.45 9.50 -24.41
CA ALA A 34 -17.92 10.07 -23.15
C ALA A 34 -17.57 9.12 -21.99
N THR A 35 -16.43 9.35 -21.34
CA THR A 35 -16.07 8.70 -20.07
C THR A 35 -16.97 9.21 -18.94
N THR A 36 -17.75 8.31 -18.34
CA THR A 36 -18.58 8.57 -17.16
C THR A 36 -17.78 8.28 -15.88
N PRO A 37 -17.82 9.14 -14.84
CA PRO A 37 -17.38 8.76 -13.49
C PRO A 37 -18.54 8.20 -12.64
N LEU A 38 -18.21 7.25 -11.75
CA LEU A 38 -19.11 6.38 -10.98
C LEU A 38 -18.96 6.56 -9.44
N HIS A 39 -20.12 6.63 -8.77
CA HIS A 39 -20.49 6.38 -7.34
C HIS A 39 -20.34 7.42 -6.20
N VAL A 40 -21.30 7.27 -5.26
CA VAL A 40 -21.99 8.22 -4.34
C VAL A 40 -22.01 7.67 -2.91
N ILE A 41 -21.99 8.54 -1.88
CA ILE A 41 -22.42 8.25 -0.50
C ILE A 41 -23.69 9.06 -0.18
N LYS A 42 -24.74 8.42 0.35
CA LYS A 42 -26.06 9.02 0.62
C LYS A 42 -26.21 9.49 2.07
N ILE A 43 -26.62 10.73 2.28
CA ILE A 43 -27.12 11.27 3.57
C ILE A 43 -28.65 11.43 3.41
N LEU A 44 -29.43 10.89 4.36
CA LEU A 44 -30.89 10.96 4.34
C LEU A 44 -31.37 12.37 4.67
N SER A 45 -32.34 12.89 3.91
CA SER A 45 -33.03 14.13 4.27
C SER A 45 -33.92 13.93 5.51
N PRO A 46 -34.26 15.00 6.28
CA PRO A 46 -35.15 14.91 7.43
C PRO A 46 -36.51 14.25 7.13
N ASP A 47 -37.04 14.44 5.92
CA ASP A 47 -38.29 13.83 5.47
C ASP A 47 -38.15 12.34 5.20
N GLU A 48 -37.04 11.91 4.58
CA GLU A 48 -36.73 10.49 4.39
C GLU A 48 -36.53 9.77 5.75
N ALA A 49 -35.98 10.46 6.75
CA ALA A 49 -35.85 9.92 8.10
C ALA A 49 -37.21 9.73 8.80
N LYS A 50 -38.13 10.68 8.62
CA LYS A 50 -39.50 10.62 9.17
C LYS A 50 -40.33 9.52 8.52
N GLU A 51 -40.23 9.36 7.20
CA GLU A 51 -40.91 8.28 6.48
C GLU A 51 -40.38 6.90 6.91
N ARG A 52 -39.06 6.78 7.08
CA ARG A 52 -38.42 5.56 7.59
C ARG A 52 -38.91 5.20 9.00
N ASP A 53 -39.02 6.18 9.91
CA ASP A 53 -39.53 5.94 11.26
C ASP A 53 -41.00 5.47 11.25
N LEU A 54 -41.85 6.08 10.42
CA LEU A 54 -43.23 5.65 10.25
C LEU A 54 -43.33 4.22 9.71
N LYS A 55 -42.48 3.86 8.72
CA LYS A 55 -42.40 2.51 8.19
C LYS A 55 -42.00 1.51 9.27
N LEU A 56 -40.96 1.81 10.04
CA LEU A 56 -40.53 0.97 11.17
C LEU A 56 -41.63 0.86 12.24
N ARG A 57 -42.34 1.94 12.54
CA ARG A 57 -43.45 1.93 13.52
C ARG A 57 -44.60 1.05 13.06
N ARG A 58 -44.99 1.11 11.79
CA ARG A 58 -46.03 0.22 11.21
C ARG A 58 -45.61 -1.25 11.29
N GLU A 59 -44.34 -1.53 11.05
CA GLU A 59 -43.81 -2.89 11.10
C GLU A 59 -43.71 -3.44 12.53
N TRP A 60 -43.16 -2.65 13.46
CA TRP A 60 -42.75 -3.14 14.78
C TRP A 60 -43.83 -3.00 15.86
N ALA A 61 -44.72 -2.00 15.78
CA ALA A 61 -45.76 -1.82 16.80
C ALA A 61 -46.66 -3.06 17.00
N PRO A 62 -47.12 -3.78 15.95
CA PRO A 62 -47.89 -5.01 16.14
C PRO A 62 -47.08 -6.13 16.81
N ARG A 63 -45.78 -6.25 16.51
CA ARG A 63 -44.90 -7.26 17.11
C ARG A 63 -44.61 -6.96 18.57
N CYS A 64 -44.33 -5.70 18.91
CA CYS A 64 -44.14 -5.26 20.28
C CYS A 64 -45.38 -5.45 21.15
N ARG A 65 -46.58 -5.17 20.63
CA ARG A 65 -47.84 -5.44 21.35
C ARG A 65 -48.03 -6.93 21.64
N ARG A 66 -47.76 -7.81 20.66
CA ARG A 66 -47.83 -9.27 20.84
C ARG A 66 -46.79 -9.79 21.82
N ALA A 67 -45.55 -9.29 21.75
CA ALA A 67 -44.51 -9.65 22.71
C ALA A 67 -44.91 -9.23 24.15
N TRP A 68 -45.47 -8.04 24.31
CA TRP A 68 -45.93 -7.54 25.60
C TRP A 68 -47.11 -8.33 26.20
N SER A 69 -48.10 -8.69 25.38
CA SER A 69 -49.24 -9.50 25.86
C SER A 69 -48.79 -10.88 26.34
N ARG A 70 -47.69 -11.40 25.79
CA ARG A 70 -47.09 -12.70 26.12
C ARG A 70 -45.89 -12.62 27.06
N ARG A 71 -45.62 -11.48 27.69
CA ARG A 71 -44.43 -11.24 28.54
C ARG A 71 -44.18 -12.29 29.63
N LYS A 72 -45.19 -13.05 30.07
CA LYS A 72 -45.04 -14.12 31.06
C LYS A 72 -44.52 -15.45 30.46
N ASN A 73 -44.64 -15.68 29.16
CA ASN A 73 -44.26 -16.93 28.49
C ASN A 73 -43.35 -16.63 27.27
N LEU A 74 -42.04 -16.83 27.44
CA LEU A 74 -41.05 -16.57 26.39
C LEU A 74 -41.16 -17.56 25.22
N ASP A 75 -41.52 -18.81 25.47
CA ASP A 75 -41.66 -19.83 24.41
C ASP A 75 -42.71 -19.39 23.38
N ARG A 76 -43.83 -18.85 23.84
CA ARG A 76 -44.85 -18.26 22.95
C ARG A 76 -44.36 -17.01 22.22
N ILE A 77 -43.39 -16.26 22.74
CA ILE A 77 -42.82 -15.11 22.01
C ILE A 77 -41.95 -15.62 20.86
N PHE A 78 -41.14 -16.65 21.08
CA PHE A 78 -40.25 -17.21 20.06
C PHE A 78 -41.04 -18.00 19.01
N ASN A 79 -41.95 -18.87 19.44
CA ASN A 79 -42.72 -19.75 18.54
C ASN A 79 -43.75 -18.97 17.71
N ASP A 80 -44.54 -18.11 18.35
CA ASP A 80 -45.69 -17.50 17.68
C ASP A 80 -45.33 -16.24 16.88
N LEU A 81 -44.16 -15.63 17.10
CA LEU A 81 -43.70 -14.54 16.26
C LEU A 81 -43.01 -15.06 14.99
N GLY A 82 -42.50 -16.31 14.99
CA GLY A 82 -41.88 -16.95 13.82
C GLY A 82 -40.77 -16.11 13.18
N ILE A 83 -40.04 -15.34 13.99
CA ILE A 83 -39.01 -14.40 13.53
C ILE A 83 -37.62 -14.92 13.89
N SER A 84 -36.66 -14.64 13.01
CA SER A 84 -35.25 -14.99 13.23
C SER A 84 -34.64 -14.26 14.43
N ASP A 85 -33.53 -14.78 14.95
CA ASP A 85 -32.80 -14.18 16.07
C ASP A 85 -32.40 -12.72 15.82
N ASN A 86 -32.06 -12.35 14.58
CA ASN A 86 -31.79 -10.96 14.21
C ASN A 86 -33.01 -10.05 14.44
N LYS A 87 -34.22 -10.52 14.10
CA LYS A 87 -35.46 -9.77 14.33
C LYS A 87 -35.86 -9.78 15.82
N LEU A 88 -35.56 -10.83 16.56
CA LEU A 88 -35.75 -10.86 18.02
C LEU A 88 -34.77 -9.92 18.73
N SER A 89 -33.55 -9.82 18.23
CA SER A 89 -32.55 -8.83 18.65
C SER A 89 -33.05 -7.40 18.40
N ASP A 90 -33.55 -7.08 17.20
CA ASP A 90 -34.18 -5.78 16.94
C ASP A 90 -35.39 -5.51 17.85
N LEU A 91 -36.26 -6.50 18.03
CA LEU A 91 -37.40 -6.41 18.95
C LEU A 91 -36.96 -6.06 20.37
N SER A 92 -35.92 -6.73 20.87
CA SER A 92 -35.39 -6.48 22.21
C SER A 92 -34.85 -5.04 22.36
N ARG A 93 -34.14 -4.53 21.35
CA ARG A 93 -33.63 -3.16 21.33
C ARG A 93 -34.77 -2.16 21.35
N TYR A 94 -35.78 -2.33 20.52
CA TYR A 94 -36.93 -1.43 20.49
C TYR A 94 -37.75 -1.48 21.78
N LEU A 95 -37.88 -2.65 22.41
CA LEU A 95 -38.49 -2.78 23.74
C LEU A 95 -37.66 -2.10 24.82
N SER A 96 -36.33 -2.18 24.77
CA SER A 96 -35.43 -1.52 25.73
C SER A 96 -35.47 0.02 25.61
N GLU A 97 -35.51 0.53 24.38
CA GLU A 97 -35.48 1.96 24.08
C GLU A 97 -36.88 2.62 24.12
N GLY A 98 -37.94 1.84 23.93
CA GLY A 98 -39.31 2.37 23.78
C GLY A 98 -39.57 3.03 22.42
N ARG A 99 -38.96 2.51 21.34
CA ARG A 99 -39.03 3.10 19.99
C ARG A 99 -40.02 2.38 19.06
N HIS A 100 -40.37 3.04 17.96
CA HIS A 100 -41.20 2.50 16.87
C HIS A 100 -42.52 1.86 17.35
N GLY A 101 -43.16 2.45 18.35
CA GLY A 101 -44.43 1.99 18.91
C GLY A 101 -44.32 0.86 19.95
N CYS A 102 -43.10 0.54 20.41
CA CYS A 102 -42.86 -0.41 21.48
C CYS A 102 -42.94 0.29 22.85
N ARG A 103 -43.54 -0.37 23.84
CA ARG A 103 -43.51 0.09 25.24
C ARG A 103 -42.10 -0.15 25.80
N LYS A 104 -41.52 0.87 26.45
CA LYS A 104 -40.22 0.76 27.12
C LYS A 104 -40.28 -0.26 28.26
N THR A 105 -39.69 -1.43 28.05
CA THR A 105 -39.79 -2.63 28.91
C THR A 105 -38.46 -3.39 28.91
N PRO A 106 -37.41 -2.80 29.50
CA PRO A 106 -36.06 -3.38 29.45
C PRO A 106 -35.97 -4.78 30.08
N GLU A 107 -36.85 -5.14 31.01
CA GLU A 107 -36.89 -6.48 31.62
C GLU A 107 -37.30 -7.56 30.61
N LEU A 108 -38.26 -7.26 29.74
CA LEU A 108 -38.68 -8.18 28.69
C LEU A 108 -37.59 -8.26 27.61
N ALA A 109 -36.96 -7.13 27.28
CA ALA A 109 -35.82 -7.09 26.37
C ALA A 109 -34.64 -7.95 26.87
N LEU A 110 -34.29 -7.85 28.16
CA LEU A 110 -33.25 -8.68 28.79
C LEU A 110 -33.58 -10.17 28.72
N ARG A 111 -34.84 -10.55 28.96
CA ARG A 111 -35.27 -11.95 28.89
C ARG A 111 -35.20 -12.51 27.47
N ILE A 112 -35.57 -11.72 26.46
CA ILE A 112 -35.46 -12.10 25.05
C ILE A 112 -33.98 -12.26 24.68
N MET A 113 -33.15 -11.25 24.95
CA MET A 113 -31.73 -11.31 24.60
C MET A 113 -30.96 -12.36 25.38
N GLY A 114 -31.26 -12.55 26.67
CA GLY A 114 -30.66 -13.60 27.47
C GLY A 114 -30.92 -14.99 26.91
N ARG A 115 -32.10 -15.22 26.32
CA ARG A 115 -32.42 -16.48 25.64
C ARG A 115 -31.67 -16.65 24.31
N ILE A 116 -31.52 -15.57 23.53
CA ILE A 116 -30.77 -15.60 22.26
C ILE A 116 -29.28 -15.85 22.51
N VAL A 117 -28.71 -15.14 23.48
CA VAL A 117 -27.29 -15.28 23.86
C VAL A 117 -27.05 -16.62 24.54
N GLY A 118 -28.01 -17.10 25.33
CA GLY A 118 -27.93 -18.33 26.11
C GLY A 118 -27.20 -18.14 27.44
N GLU A 119 -27.04 -19.25 28.16
CA GLU A 119 -26.36 -19.27 29.47
C GLU A 119 -24.86 -19.07 29.36
N ASN A 120 -24.26 -19.46 28.22
CA ASN A 120 -22.84 -19.31 27.93
C ASN A 120 -22.61 -18.23 26.84
N PRO A 121 -22.30 -16.98 27.23
CA PRO A 121 -22.08 -15.89 26.27
C PRO A 121 -20.86 -16.10 25.36
N LEU A 122 -19.90 -16.95 25.75
CA LEU A 122 -18.74 -17.29 24.90
C LEU A 122 -19.14 -18.14 23.69
N ALA A 123 -20.18 -18.96 23.84
CA ALA A 123 -20.67 -19.84 22.79
C ALA A 123 -21.59 -19.14 21.78
N THR A 124 -22.04 -17.92 22.06
CA THR A 124 -22.92 -17.16 21.15
C THR A 124 -22.22 -16.93 19.81
N GLU A 125 -22.81 -17.32 18.69
CA GLU A 125 -22.14 -17.14 17.38
C GLU A 125 -22.01 -15.65 17.01
N ASN A 126 -23.05 -14.85 17.23
CA ASN A 126 -23.10 -13.45 16.82
C ASN A 126 -22.72 -12.47 17.95
N VAL A 127 -21.56 -11.82 17.80
CA VAL A 127 -21.05 -10.79 18.72
C VAL A 127 -22.00 -9.59 18.87
N TYR A 128 -22.80 -9.28 17.85
CA TYR A 128 -23.77 -8.18 17.92
C TYR A 128 -24.81 -8.42 19.03
N PHE A 129 -25.23 -9.67 19.24
CA PHE A 129 -26.18 -10.01 20.29
C PHE A 129 -25.60 -9.77 21.68
N LEU A 130 -24.32 -10.08 21.90
CA LEU A 130 -23.63 -9.76 23.15
C LEU A 130 -23.55 -8.26 23.39
N LYS A 131 -23.16 -7.49 22.35
CA LYS A 131 -23.07 -6.03 22.44
C LYS A 131 -24.44 -5.43 22.80
N GLN A 132 -25.50 -5.92 22.17
CA GLN A 132 -26.85 -5.45 22.44
C GLN A 132 -27.32 -5.84 23.84
N LEU A 133 -27.04 -7.06 24.30
CA LEU A 133 -27.34 -7.49 25.67
C LEU A 133 -26.68 -6.58 26.71
N VAL A 134 -25.42 -6.20 26.52
CA VAL A 134 -24.72 -5.22 27.38
C VAL A 134 -25.45 -3.87 27.40
N GLN A 135 -25.85 -3.35 26.24
CA GLN A 135 -26.56 -2.07 26.15
C GLN A 135 -27.92 -2.12 26.87
N ILE A 136 -28.66 -3.23 26.75
CA ILE A 136 -29.94 -3.40 27.44
C ILE A 136 -29.71 -3.47 28.96
N HIS A 137 -28.69 -4.19 29.44
CA HIS A 137 -28.35 -4.21 30.86
C HIS A 137 -28.04 -2.80 31.41
N LYS A 138 -27.26 -2.00 30.67
CA LYS A 138 -26.96 -0.61 31.03
C LYS A 138 -28.22 0.26 31.07
N ALA A 139 -29.12 0.09 30.10
CA ALA A 139 -30.38 0.82 30.05
C ALA A 139 -31.34 0.43 31.19
N ALA A 140 -31.29 -0.81 31.66
CA ALA A 140 -32.15 -1.33 32.72
C ALA A 140 -31.78 -0.85 34.13
N ARG A 141 -30.51 -0.44 34.36
CA ARG A 141 -29.99 0.10 35.65
C ARG A 141 -30.36 -0.74 36.89
N ARG A 142 -30.23 -2.07 36.83
CA ARG A 142 -30.48 -2.94 38.00
C ARG A 142 -29.28 -2.90 38.97
N PRO A 143 -29.51 -2.99 40.30
CA PRO A 143 -28.43 -3.01 41.28
C PRO A 143 -27.39 -4.13 41.06
N ASP A 144 -27.82 -5.31 40.59
CA ASP A 144 -26.92 -6.45 40.35
C ASP A 144 -26.37 -6.52 38.91
N SER A 145 -26.74 -5.56 38.04
CA SER A 145 -26.35 -5.61 36.62
C SER A 145 -24.86 -5.32 36.42
N ASP A 146 -24.21 -4.56 37.31
CA ASP A 146 -22.86 -4.06 37.06
C ASP A 146 -21.83 -5.18 36.91
N ARG A 147 -21.89 -6.19 37.80
CA ARG A 147 -21.03 -7.38 37.69
C ARG A 147 -21.28 -8.15 36.39
N ARG A 148 -22.54 -8.30 35.99
CA ARG A 148 -22.89 -9.01 34.75
C ARG A 148 -22.50 -8.22 33.51
N ILE A 149 -22.66 -6.90 33.52
CA ILE A 149 -22.20 -6.00 32.45
C ILE A 149 -20.70 -6.14 32.29
N LEU A 150 -19.94 -6.04 33.38
CA LEU A 150 -18.49 -6.14 33.36
C LEU A 150 -18.02 -7.49 32.79
N GLU A 151 -18.64 -8.60 33.23
CA GLU A 151 -18.34 -9.93 32.69
C GLU A 151 -18.62 -10.02 31.17
N LEU A 152 -19.77 -9.52 30.71
CA LEU A 152 -20.12 -9.51 29.29
C LEU A 152 -19.20 -8.60 28.47
N GLU A 153 -18.74 -7.48 29.04
CA GLU A 153 -17.77 -6.59 28.39
C GLU A 153 -16.39 -7.23 28.28
N ARG A 154 -15.95 -7.99 29.28
CA ARG A 154 -14.71 -8.79 29.20
C ARG A 154 -14.79 -9.88 28.14
N ILE A 155 -15.92 -10.57 28.07
CA ILE A 155 -16.17 -11.56 27.01
C ILE A 155 -16.17 -10.88 25.63
N LEU A 156 -16.85 -9.74 25.49
CA LEU A 156 -16.82 -8.96 24.24
C LEU A 156 -15.40 -8.57 23.85
N TRP A 157 -14.59 -8.10 24.81
CA TRP A 157 -13.20 -7.75 24.58
C TRP A 157 -12.38 -8.92 24.04
N ILE A 158 -12.48 -10.10 24.65
CA ILE A 158 -11.82 -11.31 24.13
C ILE A 158 -12.24 -11.59 22.68
N ARG A 159 -13.51 -11.39 22.34
CA ARG A 159 -14.04 -11.73 21.02
C ARG A 159 -13.76 -10.70 19.94
N THR A 160 -13.63 -9.42 20.29
CA THR A 160 -13.48 -8.32 19.31
C THR A 160 -12.12 -7.65 19.34
N GLY A 161 -11.35 -7.84 20.42
CA GLY A 161 -10.13 -7.07 20.71
C GLY A 161 -10.36 -5.60 21.07
N HIS A 162 -11.61 -5.13 21.10
CA HIS A 162 -11.92 -3.73 21.38
C HIS A 162 -13.31 -3.53 21.99
N VAL A 163 -13.37 -2.78 23.08
CA VAL A 163 -14.62 -2.31 23.71
C VAL A 163 -14.50 -0.81 23.98
N GLY A 164 -14.57 -0.01 22.92
CA GLY A 164 -14.94 1.42 22.95
C GLY A 164 -14.34 2.29 24.07
N GLY A 165 -13.03 2.19 24.33
CA GLY A 165 -12.34 3.05 25.30
C GLY A 165 -12.67 2.82 26.78
N LEU A 166 -13.38 1.73 27.12
CA LEU A 166 -13.68 1.39 28.51
C LEU A 166 -12.50 0.71 29.19
N GLN A 167 -12.20 1.11 30.42
CA GLN A 167 -11.27 0.38 31.29
C GLN A 167 -11.99 -0.85 31.86
N ILE A 168 -11.84 -1.99 31.21
CA ILE A 168 -12.55 -3.25 31.55
C ILE A 168 -11.87 -4.00 32.70
N PHE A 169 -10.57 -3.76 32.89
CA PHE A 169 -9.77 -4.33 33.98
C PHE A 169 -9.19 -3.18 34.79
N GLN A 170 -9.29 -3.27 36.12
CA GLN A 170 -8.74 -2.27 37.02
C GLN A 170 -7.22 -2.44 37.15
N THR A 171 -6.74 -3.68 37.06
CA THR A 171 -5.33 -4.03 37.17
C THR A 171 -4.93 -5.03 36.08
N GLU A 172 -3.63 -5.09 35.82
CA GLU A 172 -3.07 -6.08 34.90
C GLU A 172 -3.20 -7.52 35.42
N GLN A 173 -3.17 -7.70 36.74
CA GLN A 173 -3.39 -9.00 37.36
C GLN A 173 -4.82 -9.51 37.11
N GLU A 174 -5.81 -8.63 37.22
CA GLU A 174 -7.20 -8.98 36.92
C GLU A 174 -7.38 -9.43 35.45
N ARG A 175 -6.66 -8.79 34.52
CA ARG A 175 -6.63 -9.21 33.10
C ARG A 175 -6.06 -10.61 32.96
N ARG A 176 -4.92 -10.90 33.61
CA ARG A 176 -4.29 -12.22 33.59
C ARG A 176 -5.20 -13.30 34.15
N ASP A 177 -5.79 -13.04 35.31
CA ASP A 177 -6.68 -13.98 35.99
C ASP A 177 -7.90 -14.29 35.11
N PHE A 178 -8.46 -13.27 34.45
CA PHE A 178 -9.58 -13.46 33.52
C PHE A 178 -9.20 -14.31 32.30
N ILE A 179 -8.07 -14.02 31.64
CA ILE A 179 -7.58 -14.82 30.50
C ILE A 179 -7.27 -16.27 30.93
N ALA A 180 -6.75 -16.44 32.15
CA ALA A 180 -6.35 -17.73 32.68
C ALA A 180 -7.54 -18.65 33.02
N ARG A 181 -8.76 -18.13 33.17
CA ARG A 181 -9.96 -18.93 33.42
C ARG A 181 -10.13 -20.03 32.37
N ASN A 182 -10.52 -21.24 32.81
CA ASN A 182 -10.57 -22.41 31.94
C ASN A 182 -11.55 -22.25 30.76
N ASP A 183 -12.70 -21.60 30.98
CA ASP A 183 -13.69 -21.33 29.94
C ASP A 183 -13.17 -20.34 28.88
N ILE A 184 -12.50 -19.26 29.33
CA ILE A 184 -11.87 -18.28 28.44
C ILE A 184 -10.70 -18.90 27.68
N TRP A 185 -9.85 -19.64 28.36
CA TRP A 185 -8.70 -20.29 27.73
C TRP A 185 -9.13 -21.35 26.70
N ALA A 186 -10.12 -22.18 27.03
CA ALA A 186 -10.69 -23.15 26.10
C ALA A 186 -11.30 -22.45 24.87
N TYR A 187 -12.02 -21.35 25.07
CA TYR A 187 -12.54 -20.53 23.97
C TYR A 187 -11.42 -19.99 23.07
N LEU A 188 -10.36 -19.41 23.67
CA LEU A 188 -9.23 -18.88 22.91
C LEU A 188 -8.56 -19.96 22.06
N LEU A 189 -8.39 -21.17 22.61
CA LEU A 189 -7.78 -22.30 21.92
C LEU A 189 -8.66 -22.94 20.84
N SER A 190 -9.99 -22.95 21.02
CA SER A 190 -10.92 -23.59 20.08
C SER A 190 -11.08 -22.81 18.77
N GLN A 191 -10.75 -21.52 18.76
CA GLN A 191 -10.88 -20.64 17.60
C GLN A 191 -9.63 -20.71 16.71
N ASP A 192 -9.33 -21.89 16.14
CA ASP A 192 -8.16 -22.12 15.29
C ASP A 192 -8.28 -21.50 13.87
N ASN A 193 -9.41 -20.83 13.59
CA ASN A 193 -9.68 -20.19 12.29
C ASN A 193 -9.12 -18.75 12.21
N ARG A 194 -8.56 -18.43 11.04
CA ARG A 194 -7.90 -17.16 10.66
C ARG A 194 -8.68 -15.86 10.95
N GLN A 195 -9.97 -15.94 11.28
CA GLN A 195 -10.85 -14.79 11.44
C GLN A 195 -10.56 -13.92 12.67
N TYR A 196 -9.86 -14.43 13.69
CA TYR A 196 -9.66 -13.70 14.94
C TYR A 196 -8.17 -13.61 15.34
N LEU A 197 -7.42 -12.76 14.63
CA LEU A 197 -6.02 -12.42 14.96
C LEU A 197 -5.84 -11.98 16.43
N ASN A 198 -6.87 -11.39 17.03
CA ASN A 198 -6.86 -10.93 18.42
C ASN A 198 -6.71 -12.07 19.43
N ASN A 199 -7.32 -13.24 19.18
CA ASN A 199 -7.20 -14.39 20.07
C ASN A 199 -5.75 -14.88 20.16
N HIS A 200 -5.03 -14.85 19.04
CA HIS A 200 -3.61 -15.22 19.01
C HIS A 200 -2.78 -14.25 19.86
N HIS A 201 -3.11 -12.97 19.90
CA HIS A 201 -2.43 -12.00 20.77
C HIS A 201 -2.69 -12.30 22.24
N HIS A 202 -3.94 -12.55 22.65
CA HIS A 202 -4.25 -12.89 24.05
C HIS A 202 -3.54 -14.16 24.51
N ILE A 203 -3.49 -15.19 23.66
CA ILE A 203 -2.75 -16.42 23.94
C ILE A 203 -1.26 -16.10 24.09
N LEU A 204 -0.64 -15.45 23.10
CA LEU A 204 0.79 -15.18 23.12
C LEU A 204 1.19 -14.28 24.29
N ASP A 205 0.42 -13.24 24.60
CA ASP A 205 0.64 -12.40 25.80
C ASP A 205 0.62 -13.25 27.07
N ALA A 206 -0.38 -14.12 27.23
CA ALA A 206 -0.48 -14.98 28.41
C ALA A 206 0.62 -16.05 28.50
N LEU A 207 1.12 -16.54 27.36
CA LEU A 207 2.20 -17.54 27.34
C LEU A 207 3.59 -16.90 27.56
N PHE A 208 3.79 -15.64 27.12
CA PHE A 208 5.07 -14.92 27.29
C PHE A 208 5.20 -14.19 28.63
N ASP A 209 4.10 -13.94 29.34
CA ASP A 209 4.12 -13.17 30.60
C ASP A 209 4.47 -14.06 31.81
N PRO A 210 5.61 -13.86 32.48
CA PRO A 210 6.04 -14.69 33.61
C PRO A 210 5.09 -14.69 34.81
N LEU A 211 4.20 -13.70 34.90
CA LEU A 211 3.22 -13.57 35.98
C LEU A 211 1.85 -14.14 35.60
N SER A 212 1.68 -14.61 34.36
CA SER A 212 0.47 -15.27 33.91
C SER A 212 0.40 -16.69 34.46
N PRO A 213 -0.77 -17.15 34.96
CA PRO A 213 -0.97 -18.57 35.28
C PRO A 213 -0.84 -19.52 34.08
N ARG A 214 -0.81 -18.97 32.85
CA ARG A 214 -0.61 -19.72 31.60
C ARG A 214 0.81 -19.55 31.04
N PHE A 215 1.76 -19.01 31.82
CA PHE A 215 3.14 -18.84 31.37
C PHE A 215 3.73 -20.16 30.88
N ASP A 216 4.11 -20.20 29.60
CA ASP A 216 4.75 -21.32 28.95
C ASP A 216 5.58 -20.76 27.77
N PRO A 217 6.85 -20.37 28.03
CA PRO A 217 7.68 -19.74 27.01
C PRO A 217 7.98 -20.69 25.84
N GLY A 218 8.05 -22.00 26.08
CA GLY A 218 8.25 -23.01 25.04
C GLY A 218 7.06 -23.07 24.07
N GLY A 219 5.84 -23.17 24.60
CA GLY A 219 4.61 -23.09 23.82
C GLY A 219 4.43 -21.74 23.12
N ALA A 220 4.83 -20.64 23.78
CA ALA A 220 4.81 -19.30 23.20
C ALA A 220 5.67 -19.22 21.93
N ILE A 221 6.92 -19.72 22.00
CA ILE A 221 7.86 -19.73 20.87
C ILE A 221 7.32 -20.57 19.71
N GLN A 222 6.76 -21.76 19.98
CA GLN A 222 6.18 -22.60 18.94
C GLN A 222 5.03 -21.89 18.20
N ARG A 223 4.17 -21.19 18.93
CA ARG A 223 3.07 -20.41 18.34
C ARG A 223 3.56 -19.18 17.60
N ALA A 224 4.56 -18.47 18.14
CA ALA A 224 5.16 -17.30 17.51
C ALA A 224 5.77 -17.62 16.13
N VAL A 225 6.44 -18.78 16.00
CA VAL A 225 6.98 -19.26 14.72
C VAL A 225 5.87 -19.44 13.68
N LYS A 226 4.76 -20.11 14.05
CA LYS A 226 3.71 -20.47 13.09
C LYS A 226 2.84 -19.30 12.66
N ARG A 227 2.44 -18.43 13.61
CA ARG A 227 1.37 -17.44 13.39
C ARG A 227 1.56 -16.12 14.17
N GLY A 228 2.74 -15.90 14.75
CA GLY A 228 2.99 -14.72 15.58
C GLY A 228 3.11 -13.44 14.76
N HIS A 229 2.51 -12.36 15.27
CA HIS A 229 2.85 -10.99 14.87
C HIS A 229 4.36 -10.75 15.04
N LEU A 230 4.93 -9.83 14.26
CA LEU A 230 6.38 -9.62 14.20
C LEU A 230 7.00 -9.34 15.59
N SER A 231 6.30 -8.61 16.46
CA SER A 231 6.71 -8.34 17.84
C SER A 231 6.88 -9.60 18.69
N TYR A 232 6.02 -10.62 18.51
CA TYR A 232 6.15 -11.89 19.22
C TYR A 232 7.31 -12.74 18.69
N LYS A 233 7.65 -12.61 17.40
CA LYS A 233 8.85 -13.25 16.85
C LYS A 233 10.12 -12.69 17.50
N VAL A 234 10.17 -11.38 17.72
CA VAL A 234 11.29 -10.73 18.45
C VAL A 234 11.35 -11.20 19.91
N LYS A 235 10.22 -11.22 20.62
CA LYS A 235 10.16 -11.78 21.99
C LYS A 235 10.63 -13.23 22.05
N ALA A 236 10.17 -14.08 21.12
CA ALA A 236 10.59 -15.47 21.03
C ALA A 236 12.09 -15.61 20.75
N ALA A 237 12.64 -14.83 19.80
CA ALA A 237 14.07 -14.83 19.51
C ALA A 237 14.91 -14.42 20.71
N LYS A 238 14.45 -13.41 21.47
CA LYS A 238 15.12 -12.99 22.72
C LYS A 238 15.23 -14.14 23.73
N LEU A 239 14.14 -14.85 23.97
CA LEU A 239 14.17 -16.00 24.90
C LEU A 239 15.14 -17.11 24.43
N LEU A 240 15.20 -17.38 23.12
CA LEU A 240 16.11 -18.37 22.55
C LEU A 240 17.58 -17.92 22.58
N ILE A 241 17.85 -16.61 22.53
CA ILE A 241 19.20 -16.06 22.66
C ILE A 241 19.65 -16.09 24.13
N ASP A 242 18.78 -15.64 25.04
CA ASP A 242 19.06 -15.54 26.47
C ASP A 242 19.28 -16.93 27.09
N GLY A 243 18.55 -17.95 26.65
CA GLY A 243 18.74 -19.34 27.05
C GLY A 243 18.36 -19.66 28.51
N GLN A 244 17.76 -18.71 29.24
CA GLN A 244 17.44 -18.87 30.67
C GLN A 244 16.13 -19.62 30.90
N LEU A 245 15.08 -19.30 30.12
CA LEU A 245 13.74 -19.85 30.29
C LEU A 245 13.45 -21.02 29.34
N VAL A 246 14.22 -21.12 28.26
CA VAL A 246 14.19 -22.20 27.27
C VAL A 246 15.62 -22.48 26.84
N ALA A 247 15.89 -23.69 26.33
CA ALA A 247 17.21 -24.02 25.81
C ALA A 247 17.65 -23.00 24.73
N ARG A 248 18.91 -22.57 24.81
CA ARG A 248 19.50 -21.65 23.86
C ARG A 248 19.52 -22.28 22.46
N ASP A 249 19.01 -21.55 21.46
CA ASP A 249 18.92 -22.01 20.07
C ASP A 249 19.09 -20.79 19.14
N MET A 250 20.34 -20.54 18.76
CA MET A 250 20.71 -19.35 17.99
C MET A 250 20.18 -19.40 16.55
N ASP A 251 20.13 -20.57 15.93
CA ASP A 251 19.68 -20.73 14.54
C ASP A 251 18.19 -20.41 14.42
N ARG A 252 17.38 -20.91 15.35
CA ARG A 252 15.95 -20.61 15.39
C ARG A 252 15.69 -19.16 15.77
N ALA A 253 16.48 -18.59 16.67
CA ALA A 253 16.39 -17.17 17.02
C ALA A 253 16.67 -16.30 15.80
N GLU A 254 17.72 -16.61 15.05
CA GLU A 254 18.08 -15.89 13.83
C GLU A 254 16.96 -15.98 12.78
N ALA A 255 16.42 -17.18 12.53
CA ALA A 255 15.31 -17.37 11.59
C ALA A 255 14.07 -16.52 11.96
N LEU A 256 13.76 -16.41 13.26
CA LEU A 256 12.69 -15.55 13.76
C LEU A 256 12.99 -14.06 13.53
N LEU A 257 14.23 -13.63 13.76
CA LEU A 257 14.67 -12.25 13.57
C LEU A 257 14.65 -11.85 12.08
N TRP A 258 15.10 -12.71 11.17
CA TRP A 258 14.94 -12.50 9.72
C TRP A 258 13.47 -12.32 9.35
N GLY A 259 12.60 -13.19 9.88
CA GLY A 259 11.15 -13.10 9.68
C GLY A 259 10.50 -11.85 10.30
N ALA A 260 11.22 -11.11 11.15
CA ALA A 260 10.78 -9.91 11.84
C ALA A 260 11.58 -8.65 11.47
N ALA A 261 12.48 -8.72 10.48
CA ALA A 261 13.43 -7.65 10.12
C ALA A 261 12.80 -6.34 9.59
N ARG A 262 11.47 -6.26 9.54
CA ARG A 262 10.71 -5.01 9.36
C ARG A 262 10.61 -4.18 10.65
N LEU A 263 11.04 -4.71 11.79
CA LEU A 263 11.08 -4.02 13.08
C LEU A 263 12.52 -3.60 13.41
N PRO A 264 12.76 -2.36 13.90
CA PRO A 264 14.09 -1.90 14.29
C PRO A 264 14.75 -2.79 15.35
N GLU A 265 13.99 -3.23 16.36
CA GLU A 265 14.47 -4.10 17.42
C GLU A 265 14.99 -5.44 16.89
N ALA A 266 14.28 -6.04 15.91
CA ALA A 266 14.70 -7.28 15.28
C ALA A 266 16.05 -7.11 14.58
N VAL A 267 16.23 -6.00 13.85
CA VAL A 267 17.48 -5.72 13.14
C VAL A 267 18.64 -5.49 14.12
N SER A 268 18.42 -4.76 15.20
CA SER A 268 19.42 -4.54 16.25
C SER A 268 19.95 -5.86 16.83
N MET A 269 19.06 -6.84 17.04
CA MET A 269 19.42 -8.17 17.54
C MET A 269 20.03 -9.07 16.47
N LEU A 270 19.61 -8.91 15.20
CA LEU A 270 20.08 -9.72 14.09
C LEU A 270 21.51 -9.40 13.70
N LEU A 271 21.88 -8.12 13.66
CA LEU A 271 23.18 -7.68 13.16
C LEU A 271 24.39 -8.33 13.86
N PRO A 272 24.45 -8.40 15.21
CA PRO A 272 25.54 -9.10 15.90
C PRO A 272 25.71 -10.57 15.52
N ILE A 273 24.63 -11.22 15.06
CA ILE A 273 24.63 -12.64 14.67
C ILE A 273 25.19 -12.83 13.27
N VAL A 274 24.85 -11.93 12.33
CA VAL A 274 25.09 -12.14 10.90
C VAL A 274 26.17 -11.24 10.30
N ALA A 275 26.60 -10.17 10.98
CA ALA A 275 27.54 -9.19 10.42
C ALA A 275 28.89 -9.80 10.01
N SER A 276 29.42 -10.74 10.79
CA SER A 276 30.69 -11.42 10.47
C SER A 276 30.63 -12.24 9.19
N ARG A 277 29.44 -12.68 8.76
CA ARG A 277 29.25 -13.46 7.52
C ARG A 277 29.55 -12.66 6.26
N LEU A 278 29.50 -11.32 6.32
CA LEU A 278 29.96 -10.45 5.23
C LEU A 278 31.48 -10.53 5.00
N GLN A 279 32.23 -11.10 5.94
CA GLN A 279 33.66 -11.38 5.81
C GLN A 279 33.95 -12.88 5.70
N SER A 280 32.93 -13.71 5.46
CA SER A 280 33.10 -15.14 5.27
C SER A 280 34.02 -15.44 4.08
N SER A 281 34.89 -16.44 4.24
CA SER A 281 35.68 -16.99 3.13
C SER A 281 34.80 -17.70 2.09
N ASP A 282 33.65 -18.23 2.53
CA ASP A 282 32.63 -18.79 1.65
C ASP A 282 31.89 -17.66 0.93
N ALA A 283 32.02 -17.63 -0.40
CA ALA A 283 31.39 -16.62 -1.23
C ALA A 283 29.86 -16.68 -1.20
N THR A 284 29.27 -17.88 -1.17
CA THR A 284 27.81 -18.03 -1.14
C THR A 284 27.23 -17.46 0.15
N ILE A 285 27.82 -17.80 1.30
CA ILE A 285 27.38 -17.27 2.60
C ILE A 285 27.47 -15.73 2.62
N ARG A 286 28.56 -15.19 2.11
CA ARG A 286 28.82 -13.76 2.09
C ARG A 286 27.82 -13.01 1.20
N ASP A 287 27.60 -13.51 -0.01
CA ASP A 287 26.77 -12.89 -1.03
C ASP A 287 25.26 -12.98 -0.66
N ASP A 288 24.83 -14.11 -0.10
CA ASP A 288 23.47 -14.30 0.42
C ASP A 288 23.19 -13.36 1.59
N THR A 289 24.16 -13.25 2.52
CA THR A 289 24.05 -12.34 3.68
C THR A 289 23.95 -10.89 3.21
N ALA A 290 24.81 -10.45 2.28
CA ALA A 290 24.77 -9.10 1.74
C ALA A 290 23.44 -8.80 1.05
N SER A 291 22.93 -9.74 0.25
CA SER A 291 21.65 -9.61 -0.44
C SER A 291 20.48 -9.50 0.54
N ALA A 292 20.45 -10.33 1.58
CA ALA A 292 19.40 -10.28 2.61
C ALA A 292 19.45 -8.96 3.42
N LEU A 293 20.65 -8.51 3.81
CA LEU A 293 20.83 -7.23 4.51
C LEU A 293 20.46 -6.03 3.62
N PHE A 294 20.71 -6.10 2.31
CA PHE A 294 20.29 -5.05 1.39
C PHE A 294 18.76 -4.91 1.30
N GLU A 295 18.00 -5.99 1.40
CA GLU A 295 16.54 -5.90 1.46
C GLU A 295 16.06 -5.21 2.75
N ILE A 296 16.75 -5.41 3.87
CA ILE A 296 16.50 -4.69 5.13
C ILE A 296 16.89 -3.22 5.01
N SER A 297 18.00 -2.90 4.32
CA SER A 297 18.52 -1.53 4.20
C SER A 297 17.54 -0.55 3.54
N LYS A 298 16.58 -1.08 2.77
CA LYS A 298 15.44 -0.33 2.18
C LYS A 298 14.48 0.25 3.21
N GLN A 299 14.50 -0.24 4.45
CA GLN A 299 13.65 0.29 5.53
C GLN A 299 14.19 1.62 6.06
N PRO A 300 13.34 2.63 6.34
CA PRO A 300 13.80 3.96 6.78
C PRO A 300 14.77 3.93 7.97
N PHE A 301 14.51 3.08 8.96
CA PHE A 301 15.27 2.96 10.21
C PHE A 301 16.61 2.20 10.10
N ALA A 302 16.92 1.60 8.94
CA ALA A 302 18.04 0.66 8.82
C ALA A 302 19.37 1.32 8.40
N SER A 303 19.73 2.47 8.99
CA SER A 303 20.98 3.19 8.66
C SER A 303 22.22 2.35 8.97
N ASN A 304 22.27 1.72 10.15
CA ASN A 304 23.33 0.81 10.56
C ASN A 304 23.56 -0.37 9.58
N VAL A 305 22.47 -0.89 8.99
CA VAL A 305 22.57 -1.93 7.95
C VAL A 305 23.23 -1.39 6.69
N ARG A 306 22.89 -0.15 6.29
CA ARG A 306 23.49 0.49 5.11
C ARG A 306 25.00 0.68 5.31
N ASP A 307 25.41 1.22 6.46
CA ASP A 307 26.82 1.42 6.78
C ASP A 307 27.61 0.11 6.74
N LEU A 308 26.98 -0.98 7.20
CA LEU A 308 27.60 -2.30 7.21
C LEU A 308 27.81 -2.91 5.81
N ILE A 309 26.87 -2.72 4.87
CA ILE A 309 26.93 -3.36 3.54
C ILE A 309 27.66 -2.51 2.48
N ILE A 310 27.84 -1.21 2.70
CA ILE A 310 28.54 -0.32 1.75
C ILE A 310 29.97 -0.81 1.46
N PRO A 311 30.82 -1.17 2.45
CA PRO A 311 32.17 -1.67 2.18
C PRO A 311 32.19 -2.92 1.30
N TYR A 312 31.22 -3.81 1.49
CA TYR A 312 31.06 -5.02 0.69
C TYR A 312 30.80 -4.69 -0.78
N TYR A 313 29.78 -3.86 -1.07
CA TYR A 313 29.50 -3.48 -2.46
C TYR A 313 30.61 -2.61 -3.08
N ARG A 314 31.29 -1.77 -2.29
CA ARG A 314 32.44 -1.01 -2.76
C ARG A 314 33.57 -1.91 -3.25
N LYS A 315 33.85 -3.03 -2.55
CA LYS A 315 34.84 -4.02 -3.01
C LYS A 315 34.43 -4.63 -4.34
N ASN A 316 33.16 -5.01 -4.47
CA ASN A 316 32.62 -5.67 -5.66
C ASN A 316 32.55 -4.76 -6.90
N LEU A 317 32.61 -3.43 -6.76
CA LEU A 317 32.80 -2.53 -7.91
C LEU A 317 34.07 -2.84 -8.71
N ARG A 318 35.09 -3.39 -8.06
CA ARG A 318 36.39 -3.75 -8.66
C ARG A 318 36.49 -5.22 -9.05
N ASP A 319 35.38 -5.96 -9.00
CA ASP A 319 35.35 -7.37 -9.38
C ASP A 319 35.65 -7.53 -10.89
N GLU A 320 36.36 -8.60 -11.25
CA GLU A 320 36.69 -8.93 -12.64
C GLU A 320 35.43 -9.27 -13.46
N SER A 321 34.42 -9.83 -12.79
CA SER A 321 33.11 -10.07 -13.39
C SER A 321 32.34 -8.77 -13.50
N HIS A 322 32.16 -8.29 -14.74
CA HIS A 322 31.33 -7.12 -15.03
C HIS A 322 29.90 -7.25 -14.46
N MET A 323 29.34 -8.46 -14.40
CA MET A 323 28.02 -8.69 -13.82
C MET A 323 27.97 -8.39 -12.32
N ILE A 324 28.99 -8.83 -11.57
CA ILE A 324 29.11 -8.56 -10.12
C ILE A 324 29.35 -7.06 -9.90
N SER A 325 30.22 -6.46 -10.71
CA SER A 325 30.53 -5.04 -10.69
C SER A 325 29.30 -4.17 -10.96
N ILE A 326 28.49 -4.51 -11.97
CA ILE A 326 27.23 -3.82 -12.31
C ILE A 326 26.19 -3.99 -11.20
N ASP A 327 26.03 -5.19 -10.62
CA ASP A 327 25.09 -5.38 -9.51
C ASP A 327 25.47 -4.50 -8.31
N ALA A 328 26.75 -4.53 -7.91
CA ALA A 328 27.27 -3.69 -6.83
C ALA A 328 27.02 -2.19 -7.08
N ALA A 329 27.25 -1.72 -8.31
CA ALA A 329 26.97 -0.33 -8.70
C ALA A 329 25.48 0.02 -8.58
N ARG A 330 24.57 -0.88 -8.97
CA ARG A 330 23.12 -0.68 -8.81
C ARG A 330 22.69 -0.65 -7.34
N LYS A 331 23.29 -1.49 -6.50
CA LYS A 331 23.03 -1.51 -5.05
C LYS A 331 23.50 -0.20 -4.41
N LEU A 332 24.72 0.25 -4.71
CA LEU A 332 25.24 1.54 -4.24
C LEU A 332 24.42 2.73 -4.77
N GLU A 333 23.95 2.71 -6.03
CA GLU A 333 23.06 3.76 -6.56
C GLU A 333 21.81 3.94 -5.71
N MET A 334 21.17 2.83 -5.34
CA MET A 334 20.00 2.87 -4.48
C MET A 334 20.33 3.46 -3.11
N LEU A 335 21.45 3.03 -2.49
CA LEU A 335 21.89 3.54 -1.18
C LEU A 335 22.21 5.05 -1.23
N THR A 336 22.91 5.50 -2.26
CA THR A 336 23.20 6.93 -2.48
C THR A 336 21.93 7.75 -2.58
N ARG A 337 20.90 7.26 -3.28
CA ARG A 337 19.58 7.91 -3.34
C ARG A 337 18.84 7.95 -2.02
N MET A 338 19.13 7.03 -1.11
CA MET A 338 18.63 7.03 0.26
C MET A 338 19.48 7.90 1.21
N HIS A 339 20.25 8.85 0.65
CA HIS A 339 21.09 9.81 1.38
C HIS A 339 22.26 9.18 2.15
N MET A 340 22.75 8.02 1.70
CA MET A 340 24.03 7.47 2.16
C MET A 340 25.15 8.04 1.31
N ASP A 341 25.62 9.24 1.64
CA ASP A 341 26.61 9.94 0.81
C ASP A 341 27.96 9.21 0.78
N THR A 342 28.26 8.37 1.78
CA THR A 342 29.43 7.47 1.80
C THR A 342 29.43 6.43 0.66
N ALA A 343 28.28 6.17 0.05
CA ALA A 343 28.18 5.30 -1.14
C ALA A 343 28.39 6.06 -2.46
N ALA A 344 28.38 7.41 -2.46
CA ALA A 344 28.36 8.22 -3.66
C ALA A 344 29.71 8.25 -4.38
N ASP A 345 30.78 8.59 -3.67
CA ASP A 345 32.11 8.76 -4.26
C ASP A 345 32.61 7.51 -5.02
N PRO A 346 32.67 6.30 -4.41
CA PRO A 346 33.15 5.12 -5.12
C PRO A 346 32.26 4.74 -6.31
N LEU A 347 30.95 5.05 -6.23
CA LEU A 347 30.02 4.82 -7.32
C LEU A 347 30.27 5.80 -8.48
N LEU A 348 30.50 7.08 -8.18
CA LEU A 348 30.75 8.10 -9.20
C LEU A 348 32.08 7.86 -9.93
N ASP A 349 33.12 7.44 -9.21
CA ASP A 349 34.39 7.01 -9.82
C ASP A 349 34.18 5.83 -10.78
N TRP A 350 33.41 4.82 -10.33
CA TRP A 350 33.07 3.67 -11.18
C TRP A 350 32.26 4.09 -12.41
N VAL A 351 31.26 4.96 -12.25
CA VAL A 351 30.47 5.49 -13.36
C VAL A 351 31.37 6.20 -14.35
N ASP A 352 32.25 7.10 -13.88
CA ASP A 352 33.15 7.87 -14.74
C ASP A 352 34.08 6.97 -15.56
N GLN A 353 34.61 5.91 -14.93
CA GLN A 353 35.44 4.91 -15.60
C GLN A 353 34.64 4.08 -16.62
N LYS A 354 33.44 3.62 -16.26
CA LYS A 354 32.67 2.68 -17.09
C LYS A 354 31.93 3.34 -18.26
N LEU A 355 31.75 4.65 -18.24
CA LEU A 355 31.29 5.42 -19.41
C LEU A 355 32.26 5.31 -20.60
N GLU A 356 33.55 5.08 -20.33
CA GLU A 356 34.58 4.83 -21.34
C GLU A 356 34.76 3.33 -21.69
N SER A 357 34.02 2.42 -21.03
CA SER A 357 34.17 0.98 -21.24
C SER A 357 33.78 0.59 -22.67
N ARG A 358 34.58 -0.31 -23.26
CA ARG A 358 34.21 -1.01 -24.51
C ARG A 358 33.13 -2.06 -24.27
N ASN A 359 32.93 -2.50 -23.03
CA ASN A 359 31.83 -3.37 -22.68
C ASN A 359 30.53 -2.56 -22.68
N ARG A 360 29.65 -2.89 -23.62
CA ARG A 360 28.37 -2.22 -23.82
C ARG A 360 27.47 -2.27 -22.58
N GLU A 361 27.43 -3.39 -21.88
CA GLU A 361 26.55 -3.55 -20.72
C GLU A 361 26.99 -2.69 -19.54
N GLU A 362 28.30 -2.62 -19.28
CA GLU A 362 28.85 -1.73 -18.26
C GLU A 362 28.60 -0.26 -18.60
N LYS A 363 28.82 0.12 -19.86
CA LYS A 363 28.59 1.49 -20.34
C LYS A 363 27.10 1.88 -20.21
N GLU A 364 26.18 1.02 -20.64
CA GLU A 364 24.74 1.25 -20.50
C GLU A 364 24.32 1.31 -19.02
N ALA A 365 24.88 0.45 -18.16
CA ALA A 365 24.63 0.49 -16.72
C ALA A 365 25.13 1.80 -16.08
N ALA A 366 26.34 2.25 -16.42
CA ALA A 366 26.92 3.51 -15.95
C ALA A 366 26.08 4.72 -16.37
N GLN A 367 25.64 4.77 -17.63
CA GLN A 367 24.74 5.83 -18.12
C GLN A 367 23.41 5.85 -17.37
N LEU A 368 22.82 4.68 -17.12
CA LEU A 368 21.56 4.57 -16.37
C LEU A 368 21.73 5.00 -14.91
N ILE A 369 22.83 4.63 -14.27
CA ILE A 369 23.14 5.03 -12.89
C ILE A 369 23.36 6.54 -12.81
N LEU A 370 24.20 7.09 -13.70
CA LEU A 370 24.44 8.53 -13.79
C LEU A 370 23.13 9.31 -13.93
N ALA A 371 22.23 8.84 -14.80
CA ALA A 371 20.91 9.43 -14.99
C ALA A 371 20.13 9.56 -13.69
N LYS A 372 20.08 8.49 -12.90
CA LYS A 372 19.35 8.47 -11.64
C LYS A 372 20.02 9.35 -10.58
N LEU A 373 21.35 9.43 -10.57
CA LEU A 373 22.10 10.27 -9.62
C LEU A 373 21.93 11.76 -9.92
N VAL A 374 21.95 12.14 -11.20
CA VAL A 374 21.66 13.51 -11.66
C VAL A 374 20.24 13.92 -11.30
N LEU A 375 19.26 13.06 -11.58
CA LEU A 375 17.85 13.28 -11.22
C LEU A 375 17.63 13.38 -9.70
N ALA A 376 18.47 12.72 -8.91
CA ALA A 376 18.44 12.79 -7.45
C ALA A 376 19.31 13.93 -6.89
N HIS A 377 19.83 14.82 -7.74
CA HIS A 377 20.70 15.95 -7.40
C HIS A 377 21.88 15.56 -6.50
N LYS A 378 22.51 14.42 -6.80
CA LYS A 378 23.64 13.95 -6.00
C LYS A 378 24.90 14.74 -6.33
N ALA A 379 25.62 15.14 -5.27
CA ALA A 379 26.88 15.84 -5.39
C ALA A 379 27.84 15.07 -6.31
N GLY A 380 28.60 15.79 -7.14
CA GLY A 380 29.54 15.19 -8.12
C GLY A 380 28.90 14.61 -9.39
N ALA A 381 27.64 14.16 -9.37
CA ALA A 381 27.00 13.53 -10.53
C ALA A 381 26.95 14.47 -11.75
N ARG A 382 26.72 15.77 -11.53
CA ARG A 382 26.72 16.78 -12.61
C ARG A 382 28.10 16.96 -13.25
N ALA A 383 29.18 16.93 -12.46
CA ALA A 383 30.53 17.03 -12.99
C ALA A 383 30.89 15.83 -13.89
N VAL A 384 30.47 14.62 -13.48
CA VAL A 384 30.62 13.40 -14.30
C VAL A 384 29.79 13.50 -15.58
N LEU A 385 28.56 14.00 -15.51
CA LEU A 385 27.72 14.26 -16.69
C LEU A 385 28.36 15.24 -17.67
N GLU A 386 28.88 16.37 -17.19
CA GLU A 386 29.54 17.37 -18.03
C GLU A 386 30.81 16.82 -18.69
N LYS A 387 31.55 15.95 -18.00
CA LYS A 387 32.68 15.22 -18.58
C LYS A 387 32.23 14.26 -19.68
N ASP A 388 31.16 13.49 -19.46
CA ASP A 388 30.66 12.54 -20.45
C ASP A 388 30.05 13.21 -21.69
N ILE A 389 29.35 14.35 -21.51
CA ILE A 389 28.88 15.18 -22.62
C ILE A 389 30.05 15.62 -23.50
N ARG A 390 31.18 16.03 -22.91
CA ARG A 390 32.39 16.39 -23.70
C ARG A 390 32.95 15.18 -24.43
N ARG A 391 33.06 14.02 -23.78
CA ARG A 391 33.56 12.77 -24.38
C ARG A 391 32.74 12.30 -25.58
N THR A 392 31.42 12.44 -25.49
CA THR A 392 30.47 12.03 -26.55
C THR A 392 30.33 13.07 -27.66
N GLY A 393 31.12 14.15 -27.65
CA GLY A 393 31.14 15.15 -28.70
C GLY A 393 30.08 16.26 -28.54
N GLY A 394 29.60 16.48 -27.33
CA GLY A 394 28.67 17.54 -26.98
C GLY A 394 27.19 17.13 -27.05
N VAL A 395 26.32 18.13 -26.91
CA VAL A 395 24.87 17.97 -26.96
C VAL A 395 24.36 18.32 -28.36
N VAL A 396 23.62 17.41 -28.99
CA VAL A 396 22.96 17.63 -30.27
C VAL A 396 21.56 18.20 -30.01
N GLN A 397 21.18 19.27 -30.69
CA GLN A 397 19.81 19.80 -30.61
C GLN A 397 18.91 19.10 -31.63
N THR A 398 17.72 18.66 -31.20
CA THR A 398 16.67 18.15 -32.10
C THR A 398 15.50 19.11 -32.16
N ASN A 399 14.73 19.06 -33.26
CA ASN A 399 13.62 19.97 -33.49
C ASN A 399 12.34 19.54 -32.71
N LYS A 400 11.36 20.45 -32.62
CA LYS A 400 10.11 20.25 -31.85
C LYS A 400 9.21 19.13 -32.40
N ALA A 401 9.30 18.80 -33.69
CA ALA A 401 8.38 17.87 -34.35
C ALA A 401 8.58 16.42 -33.89
N GLU A 402 9.83 16.02 -33.67
CA GLU A 402 10.17 14.69 -33.12
C GLU A 402 9.75 14.54 -31.66
N GLY A 403 9.80 15.62 -30.87
CA GLY A 403 9.36 15.60 -29.46
C GLY A 403 7.86 15.41 -29.27
N LEU A 404 7.03 15.92 -30.20
CA LEU A 404 5.56 15.85 -30.14
C LEU A 404 5.03 14.41 -30.29
N GLN A 405 5.57 13.62 -31.22
CA GLN A 405 5.13 12.23 -31.46
C GLN A 405 5.42 11.30 -30.27
N ILE A 406 6.48 11.57 -29.51
CA ILE A 406 6.90 10.69 -28.42
C ILE A 406 6.15 11.03 -27.11
N LEU A 407 5.77 12.29 -26.92
CA LEU A 407 5.02 12.75 -25.74
C LEU A 407 3.53 12.39 -25.78
N GLN A 408 2.89 12.39 -26.96
CA GLN A 408 1.47 12.03 -27.09
C GLN A 408 1.14 10.67 -26.46
N LYS A 409 1.94 9.63 -26.73
CA LYS A 409 1.74 8.28 -26.16
C LYS A 409 1.95 8.18 -24.66
N ALA A 410 2.72 9.09 -24.06
CA ALA A 410 3.09 9.01 -22.66
C ALA A 410 2.15 9.81 -21.74
N LEU A 411 1.48 10.82 -22.28
CA LEU A 411 0.63 11.74 -21.52
C LEU A 411 -0.85 11.37 -21.47
N GLU A 412 -1.31 10.44 -22.32
CA GLU A 412 -2.64 9.78 -22.22
C GLU A 412 -2.89 9.18 -20.81
N TYR A 413 -1.84 8.93 -20.02
CA TYR A 413 -1.90 8.32 -18.69
C TYR A 413 -1.58 9.29 -17.53
N SER A 414 -1.48 10.60 -17.79
CA SER A 414 -0.95 11.58 -16.84
C SER A 414 -2.04 12.38 -16.08
N HIS A 415 -2.82 11.71 -15.24
CA HIS A 415 -3.95 12.33 -14.52
C HIS A 415 -3.57 13.28 -13.34
N ARG A 416 -2.47 14.04 -13.39
CA ARG A 416 -1.99 14.77 -12.21
C ARG A 416 -1.78 16.26 -12.45
N TYR A 417 -2.88 17.01 -12.39
CA TYR A 417 -2.84 18.43 -12.08
C TYR A 417 -2.25 18.66 -10.68
N PRO A 418 -1.33 19.62 -10.47
CA PRO A 418 -0.82 19.92 -9.14
C PRO A 418 -1.95 20.40 -8.21
N VAL A 419 -2.13 19.74 -7.06
CA VAL A 419 -3.21 20.06 -6.10
C VAL A 419 -3.16 21.51 -5.59
N PRO A 420 -1.97 22.10 -5.29
CA PRO A 420 -1.90 23.51 -4.90
C PRO A 420 -2.42 24.45 -6.01
N ALA A 421 -1.94 24.31 -7.25
CA ALA A 421 -2.44 25.06 -8.41
C ALA A 421 -3.96 24.90 -8.60
N LEU A 422 -4.49 23.69 -8.40
CA LEU A 422 -5.92 23.44 -8.50
C LEU A 422 -6.72 24.18 -7.41
N ARG A 423 -6.24 24.18 -6.17
CA ARG A 423 -6.88 24.91 -5.05
C ARG A 423 -6.87 26.41 -5.27
N GLU A 424 -5.77 26.92 -5.81
CA GLU A 424 -5.53 28.34 -6.04
C GLU A 424 -6.01 28.81 -7.42
N ARG A 425 -6.67 27.92 -8.18
CA ARG A 425 -7.24 28.20 -9.50
C ARG A 425 -6.22 28.83 -10.45
N ARG A 426 -5.03 28.25 -10.52
CA ARG A 426 -3.94 28.70 -11.40
C ARG A 426 -3.92 27.90 -12.68
N GLU A 427 -3.78 28.58 -13.80
CA GLU A 427 -3.51 28.02 -15.12
C GLU A 427 -2.16 28.53 -15.62
N GLY A 428 -1.56 27.83 -16.57
CA GLY A 428 -0.27 28.26 -17.08
C GLY A 428 0.23 27.43 -18.25
N VAL A 429 1.16 28.02 -19.00
CA VAL A 429 1.85 27.36 -20.10
C VAL A 429 3.33 27.28 -19.75
N VAL A 430 3.89 26.08 -19.81
CA VAL A 430 5.30 25.82 -19.55
C VAL A 430 5.96 25.26 -20.80
N SER A 431 7.08 25.85 -21.22
CA SER A 431 7.94 25.27 -22.26
C SER A 431 9.14 24.60 -21.58
N VAL A 432 9.40 23.34 -21.94
CA VAL A 432 10.45 22.52 -21.31
C VAL A 432 11.42 22.00 -22.36
N ASP A 433 12.71 22.12 -22.11
CA ASP A 433 13.74 21.39 -22.83
C ASP A 433 14.14 20.14 -22.03
N LEU A 434 14.33 19.01 -22.70
CA LEU A 434 14.84 17.78 -22.11
C LEU A 434 16.26 17.50 -22.57
N LEU A 435 17.16 17.21 -21.64
CA LEU A 435 18.42 16.55 -21.93
C LEU A 435 18.23 15.04 -21.82
N VAL A 436 18.49 14.34 -22.92
CA VAL A 436 18.35 12.90 -23.04
C VAL A 436 19.75 12.28 -23.20
N SER A 437 20.03 11.27 -22.39
CA SER A 437 21.27 10.48 -22.48
C SER A 437 21.32 9.61 -23.73
N PRO A 438 22.52 9.12 -24.11
CA PRO A 438 22.67 8.05 -25.10
C PRO A 438 21.84 6.79 -24.82
N SER A 439 21.63 6.47 -23.53
CA SER A 439 20.76 5.36 -23.09
C SER A 439 19.25 5.61 -23.30
N ARG A 440 18.91 6.76 -23.90
CA ARG A 440 17.54 7.19 -24.24
C ARG A 440 16.65 7.46 -23.03
N ARG A 441 17.28 7.83 -21.91
CA ARG A 441 16.62 8.30 -20.69
C ARG A 441 16.80 9.80 -20.56
N ALA A 442 15.73 10.52 -20.23
CA ALA A 442 15.86 11.91 -19.82
C ALA A 442 16.63 12.01 -18.50
N LEU A 443 17.53 12.99 -18.45
CA LEU A 443 18.45 13.26 -17.35
C LEU A 443 18.06 14.52 -16.61
N GLU A 444 17.73 15.57 -17.36
CA GLU A 444 17.38 16.87 -16.84
C GLU A 444 16.29 17.49 -17.72
N ALA A 445 15.49 18.33 -17.09
CA ALA A 445 14.49 19.15 -17.76
C ALA A 445 14.73 20.61 -17.38
N PHE A 446 14.72 21.49 -18.37
CA PHE A 446 14.95 22.92 -18.20
C PHE A 446 13.69 23.66 -18.58
N VAL A 447 13.18 24.48 -17.66
CA VAL A 447 12.06 25.39 -17.97
C VAL A 447 12.60 26.54 -18.80
N MET A 448 12.17 26.60 -20.05
CA MET A 448 12.54 27.65 -21.01
C MET A 448 11.55 28.82 -20.92
N LYS A 449 10.29 28.51 -20.62
CA LYS A 449 9.22 29.48 -20.38
C LYS A 449 8.45 29.05 -19.15
N THR A 450 8.46 29.90 -18.13
CA THR A 450 7.73 29.69 -16.87
C THR A 450 6.26 30.00 -17.04
N SER A 451 5.41 29.28 -16.29
CA SER A 451 4.00 29.64 -16.11
C SER A 451 3.80 30.84 -15.18
N GLY A 452 4.84 31.25 -14.43
CA GLY A 452 4.75 32.17 -13.30
C GLY A 452 4.44 31.48 -11.96
N PHE A 453 4.26 30.15 -11.95
CA PHE A 453 3.90 29.39 -10.76
C PHE A 453 4.82 28.17 -10.57
N GLU A 454 5.55 28.14 -9.45
CA GLU A 454 6.57 27.11 -9.16
C GLU A 454 6.02 25.68 -9.14
N ASP A 455 4.80 25.50 -8.64
CA ASP A 455 4.15 24.19 -8.54
C ASP A 455 3.71 23.65 -9.90
N ILE A 456 3.29 24.52 -10.83
CA ILE A 456 3.01 24.17 -12.23
C ILE A 456 4.30 23.85 -12.98
N ASP A 457 5.32 24.70 -12.86
CA ASP A 457 6.63 24.49 -13.50
C ASP A 457 7.29 23.18 -13.02
N SER A 458 7.24 22.91 -11.71
CA SER A 458 7.72 21.67 -11.10
C SER A 458 6.94 20.45 -11.58
N ALA A 459 5.63 20.56 -11.76
CA ALA A 459 4.80 19.48 -12.29
C ALA A 459 5.12 19.19 -13.77
N ALA A 460 5.38 20.23 -14.57
CA ALA A 460 5.80 20.13 -15.95
C ALA A 460 7.15 19.39 -16.06
N ILE A 461 8.17 19.80 -15.28
CA ILE A 461 9.48 19.13 -15.17
C ILE A 461 9.31 17.64 -14.84
N LYS A 462 8.56 17.32 -13.77
CA LYS A 462 8.35 15.94 -13.32
C LYS A 462 7.66 15.10 -14.38
N SER A 463 6.68 15.67 -15.07
CA SER A 463 5.96 15.00 -16.16
C SER A 463 6.90 14.73 -17.32
N ALA A 464 7.62 15.75 -17.79
CA ALA A 464 8.58 15.65 -18.87
C ALA A 464 9.64 14.56 -18.64
N ILE A 465 10.20 14.47 -17.43
CA ILE A 465 11.19 13.44 -17.05
C ILE A 465 10.54 12.04 -16.92
N ARG A 466 9.35 11.95 -16.30
CA ARG A 466 8.69 10.65 -16.06
C ARG A 466 8.24 9.97 -17.36
N PHE A 467 7.81 10.76 -18.33
CA PHE A 467 7.18 10.28 -19.56
C PHE A 467 8.17 10.05 -20.70
N SER A 468 9.41 10.49 -20.55
CA SER A 468 10.49 10.32 -21.53
C SER A 468 11.20 8.96 -21.39
N ARG A 469 10.50 7.87 -21.74
CA ARG A 469 11.14 6.63 -22.22
C ARG A 469 11.20 6.70 -23.74
N LEU A 470 12.09 7.51 -24.24
CA LEU A 470 12.14 7.88 -25.65
C LEU A 470 12.91 6.78 -26.41
N LYS A 471 12.54 6.53 -27.67
CA LYS A 471 13.36 5.71 -28.59
C LYS A 471 13.83 6.64 -29.70
N PHE A 472 15.11 7.03 -29.64
CA PHE A 472 15.78 7.74 -30.74
C PHE A 472 16.70 6.75 -31.46
N PRO A 473 16.25 6.14 -32.58
CA PRO A 473 17.09 5.23 -33.36
C PRO A 473 18.19 5.96 -34.15
N GLU A 474 18.02 7.24 -34.47
CA GLU A 474 18.87 7.97 -35.44
C GLU A 474 20.12 8.64 -34.84
N LEU A 475 20.17 8.82 -33.52
CA LEU A 475 21.31 9.43 -32.82
C LEU A 475 21.85 8.51 -31.71
N PRO A 476 22.42 7.34 -32.06
CA PRO A 476 23.06 6.48 -31.07
C PRO A 476 24.27 7.20 -30.45
N ASP A 477 24.55 6.94 -29.17
CA ASP A 477 25.77 7.39 -28.48
C ASP A 477 25.93 8.91 -28.25
N ARG A 478 24.89 9.72 -28.49
CA ARG A 478 24.93 11.18 -28.27
C ARG A 478 23.95 11.64 -27.20
N TYR A 479 24.31 12.72 -26.52
CA TYR A 479 23.35 13.47 -25.72
C TYR A 479 22.49 14.34 -26.63
N VAL A 480 21.19 14.31 -26.39
CA VAL A 480 20.21 15.04 -27.20
C VAL A 480 19.50 16.05 -26.32
N ARG A 481 19.50 17.32 -26.72
CA ARG A 481 18.63 18.35 -26.17
C ARG A 481 17.42 18.49 -27.07
N MET A 482 16.26 18.16 -26.52
CA MET A 482 14.99 18.17 -27.23
C MET A 482 14.07 19.20 -26.63
N THR A 483 13.60 20.15 -27.44
CA THR A 483 12.56 21.09 -27.03
C THR A 483 11.20 20.41 -27.13
N LEU A 484 10.48 20.37 -26.01
CA LEU A 484 9.13 19.82 -25.97
C LEU A 484 8.11 20.82 -26.53
N PRO A 485 6.97 20.33 -27.01
CA PRO A 485 5.79 21.17 -27.17
C PRO A 485 5.41 21.82 -25.84
N ASP A 486 4.79 23.00 -25.93
CA ASP A 486 4.30 23.71 -24.74
C ASP A 486 3.31 22.82 -23.96
N ILE A 487 3.42 22.83 -22.63
CA ILE A 487 2.51 22.11 -21.73
C ILE A 487 1.57 23.13 -21.10
N GLN A 488 0.29 23.06 -21.45
CA GLN A 488 -0.77 23.94 -20.97
C GLN A 488 -1.57 23.25 -19.85
N PHE A 489 -1.52 23.81 -18.65
CA PHE A 489 -2.32 23.38 -17.51
C PHE A 489 -3.61 24.20 -17.42
N ARG A 490 -4.77 23.54 -17.49
CA ARG A 490 -6.10 24.17 -17.49
C ARG A 490 -6.99 23.67 -16.35
N LEU A 491 -7.75 24.58 -15.77
CA LEU A 491 -8.76 24.26 -14.77
C LEU A 491 -9.95 23.55 -15.40
N PRO A 492 -10.72 22.80 -14.60
CA PRO A 492 -11.80 22.01 -15.14
C PRO A 492 -13.08 22.86 -15.29
N ARG A 493 -13.88 22.56 -16.31
CA ARG A 493 -15.19 23.22 -16.53
C ARG A 493 -16.25 22.72 -15.53
N CYS A 494 -16.36 23.36 -14.36
CA CYS A 494 -17.31 22.92 -13.31
C CYS A 494 -18.65 23.65 -13.34
N SER A 495 -18.70 24.80 -14.02
CA SER A 495 -19.91 25.56 -14.32
C SER A 495 -19.75 26.25 -15.68
N GLU A 496 -20.86 26.61 -16.33
CA GLU A 496 -20.86 27.27 -17.65
C GLU A 496 -20.41 28.75 -17.62
N GLN A 497 -19.89 29.25 -16.48
CA GLN A 497 -19.72 30.69 -16.23
C GLN A 497 -18.26 31.15 -16.06
N GLY A 498 -17.27 30.38 -16.51
CA GLY A 498 -15.86 30.81 -16.52
C GLY A 498 -15.37 31.14 -17.93
N GLU A 499 -14.66 32.25 -18.11
CA GLU A 499 -13.86 32.48 -19.32
C GLU A 499 -12.80 31.37 -19.42
N ILE A 500 -12.81 30.68 -20.56
CA ILE A 500 -11.95 29.55 -20.80
C ILE A 500 -10.65 30.05 -21.42
N THR A 501 -9.51 29.76 -20.80
CA THR A 501 -8.23 29.97 -21.46
C THR A 501 -8.20 29.15 -22.76
N PRO A 502 -8.00 29.81 -23.92
CA PRO A 502 -8.06 29.16 -25.21
C PRO A 502 -6.99 28.07 -25.31
N LEU A 503 -7.33 26.99 -26.02
CA LEU A 503 -6.38 25.92 -26.29
C LEU A 503 -5.24 26.46 -27.15
N LEU A 504 -4.01 26.23 -26.70
CA LEU A 504 -2.83 26.57 -27.47
C LEU A 504 -2.60 25.48 -28.53
N GLU A 505 -2.56 25.88 -29.80
CA GLU A 505 -2.35 24.94 -30.90
C GLU A 505 -0.99 24.23 -30.77
N GLY A 506 -0.99 22.91 -30.93
CA GLY A 506 0.21 22.08 -30.79
C GLY A 506 0.70 21.88 -29.35
N ALA A 507 0.00 22.42 -28.34
CA ALA A 507 0.35 22.22 -26.94
C ALA A 507 -0.19 20.89 -26.41
N ILE A 508 0.52 20.36 -25.40
CA ILE A 508 0.04 19.29 -24.53
C ILE A 508 -0.89 19.91 -23.50
N VAL A 509 -2.12 19.40 -23.39
CA VAL A 509 -3.11 19.95 -22.46
C VAL A 509 -3.30 19.01 -21.27
N ILE A 510 -3.04 19.51 -20.07
CA ILE A 510 -3.37 18.84 -18.80
C ILE A 510 -4.54 19.60 -18.18
N GLU A 511 -5.74 19.07 -18.36
CA GLU A 511 -6.95 19.63 -17.75
C GLU A 511 -7.24 18.88 -16.44
N ALA A 512 -7.50 19.63 -15.37
CA ALA A 512 -8.06 19.04 -14.16
C ALA A 512 -9.45 18.43 -14.45
N GLN A 513 -10.06 17.75 -13.49
CA GLN A 513 -11.44 17.26 -13.62
C GLN A 513 -12.30 17.78 -12.49
N CYS A 514 -13.55 18.12 -12.81
CA CYS A 514 -14.50 18.63 -11.83
C CYS A 514 -14.95 17.55 -10.87
N LEU A 515 -14.97 17.92 -9.59
CA LEU A 515 -15.77 17.22 -8.59
C LEU A 515 -17.24 17.52 -8.90
N ARG A 516 -17.91 16.60 -9.59
CA ARG A 516 -19.38 16.60 -9.60
C ARG A 516 -19.84 16.16 -8.20
N TRP A 517 -20.44 17.07 -7.44
CA TRP A 517 -21.10 16.79 -6.15
C TRP A 517 -22.56 16.40 -6.40
#